data_AF-A0A836ZU40-F1
#
_entry.id   AF-A0A836ZU40-F1
#
_cell.length_a   1.000
_cell.length_b   1.000
_cell.length_c   1.000
_cell.angle_alpha   90.00
_cell.angle_beta   90.00
_cell.angle_gamma   90.00
#
_symmetry.space_group_name_H-M   'P 1'
#
loop_
_entity.id
_entity.type
_entity.pdbx_description
1 polymer ?
#
loop_
_entity_poly.entity_id
_entity_poly.type
_entity_poly.pdbx_seq_one_letter_code
_entity_poly.pdbx_strand_id
1 'polypeptide(L)'
;PTVAPPRTLQPAPSAAPVPSQLGQRPVAPTIPTRGPAQTPVAPAGSQVAPTKPMIYDRNGRLLQGMQPAGANRVLDTKTGRYYDAVPAGDGMRVVR
;
A
#
# COMPACT_ATOMS: atom_id res chain seq x y z
N PRO A 1 33.02 24.15 49.37
CA PRO A 1 32.89 24.14 47.89
C PRO A 1 34.30 24.18 47.28
N THR A 2 34.75 23.09 46.67
CA THR A 2 36.09 22.96 46.10
C THR A 2 36.00 23.18 44.59
N VAL A 3 36.69 24.20 44.08
CA VAL A 3 36.69 24.54 42.65
C VAL A 3 37.78 23.71 41.95
N ALA A 4 37.40 22.98 40.90
CA ALA A 4 38.30 22.16 40.10
C ALA A 4 39.25 23.02 39.24
N PRO A 5 40.50 22.56 38.97
CA PRO A 5 41.45 23.30 38.15
C PRO A 5 41.02 23.34 36.66
N PRO A 6 41.42 24.38 35.90
CA PRO A 6 41.04 24.51 34.50
C PRO A 6 41.71 23.45 33.62
N ARG A 7 40.93 22.86 32.69
CA ARG A 7 41.46 21.97 31.64
C ARG A 7 42.37 22.75 30.69
N THR A 8 43.54 22.19 30.41
CA THR A 8 44.41 22.65 29.31
C THR A 8 43.77 22.32 27.97
N LEU A 9 43.66 23.30 27.08
CA LEU A 9 43.16 23.11 25.71
C LEU A 9 44.20 22.35 24.87
N GLN A 10 43.84 21.16 24.41
CA GLN A 10 44.64 20.40 23.46
C GLN A 10 44.57 21.05 22.07
N PRO A 11 45.69 21.28 21.36
CA PRO A 11 45.65 21.81 20.00
C PRO A 11 44.88 20.86 19.07
N ALA A 12 44.00 21.41 18.24
CA ALA A 12 43.30 20.65 17.22
C ALA A 12 44.31 20.05 16.22
N PRO A 13 44.11 18.79 15.77
CA PRO A 13 44.99 18.20 14.75
C PRO A 13 44.90 19.03 13.47
N SER A 14 46.06 19.44 12.94
CA SER A 14 46.13 20.15 11.66
C SER A 14 45.64 19.22 10.55
N ALA A 15 44.46 19.49 10.01
CA ALA A 15 43.98 18.83 8.80
C ALA A 15 44.88 19.25 7.63
N ALA A 16 45.37 18.28 6.86
CA ALA A 16 46.11 18.56 5.64
C ALA A 16 45.24 19.43 4.69
N PRO A 17 45.83 20.39 3.96
CA PRO A 17 45.08 21.23 3.05
C PRO A 17 44.43 20.38 1.97
N VAL A 18 43.12 20.52 1.80
CA VAL A 18 42.38 19.83 0.74
C VAL A 18 42.77 20.45 -0.60
N PRO A 19 43.36 19.69 -1.54
CA PRO A 19 43.74 20.22 -2.83
C PRO A 19 42.55 20.81 -3.58
N SER A 20 42.64 22.10 -3.93
CA SER A 20 41.58 22.82 -4.66
C SER A 20 41.75 22.76 -6.19
N GLN A 21 42.82 22.12 -6.66
CA GLN A 21 43.07 21.95 -8.09
C GLN A 21 42.24 20.78 -8.64
N LEU A 22 41.52 21.02 -9.74
CA LEU A 22 40.62 20.04 -10.37
C LEU A 22 41.30 18.68 -10.64
N GLY A 23 42.59 18.69 -11.00
CA GLY A 23 43.37 17.48 -11.27
C GLY A 23 43.85 16.71 -10.04
N GLN A 24 43.69 17.26 -8.83
CA GLN A 24 44.07 16.61 -7.57
C GLN A 24 42.86 16.01 -6.83
N ARG A 25 41.66 16.13 -7.39
CA ARG A 25 40.45 15.55 -6.79
C ARG A 25 40.40 14.04 -7.08
N PRO A 26 40.16 13.19 -6.07
CA PRO A 26 39.96 11.76 -6.30
C PRO A 26 38.82 11.52 -7.31
N VAL A 27 39.07 10.68 -8.31
CA VAL A 27 38.04 10.26 -9.27
C VAL A 27 37.05 9.35 -8.53
N ALA A 28 35.76 9.70 -8.59
CA ALA A 28 34.73 8.89 -7.97
C ALA A 28 34.65 7.52 -8.68
N PRO A 29 34.56 6.41 -7.92
CA PRO A 29 34.37 5.10 -8.53
C PRO A 29 33.02 5.05 -9.27
N THR A 30 33.03 4.51 -10.49
CA THR A 30 31.82 4.33 -11.28
C THR A 30 30.94 3.24 -10.65
N ILE A 31 29.69 3.57 -10.34
CA ILE A 31 28.72 2.59 -9.86
C ILE A 31 28.26 1.75 -11.07
N PRO A 32 28.31 0.41 -11.01
CA PRO A 32 27.76 -0.42 -12.07
C PRO A 32 26.25 -0.21 -12.14
N THR A 33 25.78 0.38 -13.24
CA THR A 33 24.35 0.51 -13.51
C THR A 33 23.80 -0.87 -13.84
N ARG A 34 23.22 -1.57 -12.86
CA ARG A 34 22.29 -2.65 -13.17
C ARG A 34 21.06 -1.99 -13.79
N GLY A 35 20.60 -2.52 -14.92
CA GLY A 35 19.43 -2.03 -15.64
C GLY A 35 18.17 -1.98 -14.76
N PRO A 36 17.04 -1.52 -15.31
CA PRO A 36 15.80 -1.38 -14.55
C PRO A 36 15.46 -2.68 -13.81
N ALA A 37 15.01 -2.55 -12.56
CA ALA A 37 14.55 -3.68 -11.78
C ALA A 37 13.42 -4.40 -12.52
N GLN A 38 13.52 -5.72 -12.64
CA GLN A 38 12.47 -6.52 -13.27
C GLN A 38 11.27 -6.60 -12.31
N THR A 39 10.12 -6.11 -12.74
CA THR A 39 8.85 -6.31 -12.04
C THR A 39 8.39 -7.75 -12.23
N PRO A 40 8.03 -8.48 -11.15
CA PRO A 40 7.41 -9.79 -11.28
C PRO A 40 6.09 -9.68 -12.07
N VAL A 41 5.99 -10.41 -13.17
CA VAL A 41 4.73 -10.58 -13.90
C VAL A 41 3.93 -11.69 -13.23
N ALA A 42 2.65 -11.41 -12.94
CA ALA A 42 1.74 -12.45 -12.47
C ALA A 42 1.64 -13.57 -13.53
N PRO A 43 1.60 -14.85 -13.14
CA PRO A 43 1.46 -15.95 -14.08
C PRO A 43 0.28 -15.75 -15.03
N ALA A 44 0.43 -16.13 -16.30
CA ALA A 44 -0.66 -16.12 -17.26
C ALA A 44 -1.82 -16.98 -16.72
N GLY A 45 -3.02 -16.38 -16.63
CA GLY A 45 -4.19 -17.03 -16.02
C GLY A 45 -4.45 -16.64 -14.56
N SER A 46 -3.69 -15.70 -13.99
CA SER A 46 -4.02 -15.06 -12.70
C SER A 46 -5.24 -14.14 -12.85
N GLN A 47 -6.42 -14.72 -13.05
CA GLN A 47 -7.69 -14.02 -12.99
C GLN A 47 -8.16 -14.04 -11.54
N VAL A 48 -8.30 -12.86 -10.92
CA VAL A 48 -9.02 -12.75 -9.67
C VAL A 48 -10.47 -13.11 -9.98
N ALA A 49 -11.00 -14.14 -9.33
CA ALA A 49 -12.39 -14.55 -9.54
C ALA A 49 -13.30 -13.34 -9.27
N PRO A 50 -14.33 -13.10 -10.12
CA PRO A 50 -15.27 -12.02 -9.88
C PRO A 50 -15.93 -12.24 -8.51
N THR A 51 -15.75 -11.28 -7.61
CA THR A 51 -16.34 -11.32 -6.27
C THR A 51 -17.86 -11.27 -6.42
N LYS A 52 -18.55 -12.26 -5.83
CA LYS A 52 -20.02 -12.28 -5.82
C LYS A 52 -20.53 -11.01 -5.12
N PRO A 53 -21.50 -10.28 -5.67
CA PRO A 53 -22.02 -9.07 -5.05
C PRO A 53 -22.61 -9.35 -3.66
N MET A 54 -22.24 -8.54 -2.66
CA MET A 54 -22.77 -8.67 -1.31
C MET A 54 -24.20 -8.12 -1.24
N ILE A 55 -25.09 -8.81 -0.54
CA ILE A 55 -26.49 -8.38 -0.38
C ILE A 55 -26.73 -8.01 1.07
N TYR A 56 -27.23 -6.81 1.33
CA TYR A 56 -27.44 -6.27 2.67
C TYR A 56 -28.92 -6.05 2.96
N ASP A 57 -29.28 -6.10 4.24
CA ASP A 57 -30.59 -5.63 4.72
C ASP A 57 -30.63 -4.10 4.79
N ARG A 58 -31.79 -3.54 5.17
CA ARG A 58 -31.95 -2.08 5.30
C ARG A 58 -31.00 -1.45 6.34
N ASN A 59 -30.55 -2.22 7.32
CA ASN A 59 -29.64 -1.79 8.39
C ASN A 59 -28.15 -1.94 8.01
N GLY A 60 -27.86 -2.43 6.79
CA GLY A 60 -26.49 -2.66 6.32
C GLY A 60 -25.89 -4.01 6.74
N ARG A 61 -26.69 -4.93 7.28
CA ARG A 61 -26.23 -6.28 7.65
C ARG A 61 -26.21 -7.18 6.43
N LEU A 62 -25.14 -7.94 6.24
CA LEU A 62 -25.04 -8.95 5.18
C LEU A 62 -26.12 -10.03 5.32
N LEU A 63 -26.91 -10.23 4.26
CA LEU A 63 -27.92 -11.27 4.11
C LEU A 63 -27.32 -12.49 3.42
N GLN A 64 -27.03 -13.52 4.20
CA GLN A 64 -26.60 -14.82 3.67
C GLN A 64 -27.73 -15.58 3.00
N GLY A 65 -27.42 -16.20 1.85
CA GLY A 65 -28.40 -16.92 1.04
C GLY A 65 -29.20 -15.99 0.13
N MET A 66 -28.81 -14.71 0.01
CA MET A 66 -29.32 -13.86 -1.05
C MET A 66 -28.34 -13.76 -2.21
N GLN A 67 -28.86 -13.69 -3.42
CA GLN A 67 -28.09 -13.48 -4.62
C GLN A 67 -28.76 -12.46 -5.55
N PRO A 68 -27.99 -11.69 -6.34
CA PRO A 68 -28.55 -10.85 -7.39
C PRO A 68 -29.38 -11.69 -8.35
N ALA A 69 -30.55 -11.19 -8.73
CA ALA A 69 -31.48 -11.91 -9.60
C ALA A 69 -32.02 -11.03 -10.75
N GLY A 70 -31.33 -9.94 -11.04
CA GLY A 70 -31.69 -8.98 -12.08
C GLY A 70 -31.44 -7.54 -11.62
N ALA A 71 -31.89 -6.59 -12.44
CA ALA A 71 -31.85 -5.18 -12.08
C ALA A 71 -32.69 -4.94 -10.82
N ASN A 72 -32.06 -4.35 -9.79
CA ASN A 72 -32.72 -3.96 -8.55
C ASN A 72 -33.48 -5.10 -7.85
N ARG A 73 -33.05 -6.36 -8.03
CA ARG A 73 -33.70 -7.52 -7.44
C ARG A 73 -32.73 -8.55 -6.92
N VAL A 74 -33.11 -9.16 -5.80
CA VAL A 74 -32.36 -10.25 -5.18
C VAL A 74 -33.27 -11.44 -4.95
N LEU A 75 -32.72 -12.63 -5.14
CA LEU A 75 -33.35 -13.91 -4.87
C LEU A 75 -32.81 -14.43 -3.55
N ASP A 76 -33.72 -14.73 -2.63
CA ASP A 76 -33.42 -15.56 -1.47
C ASP A 76 -33.40 -17.02 -1.89
N THR A 77 -32.20 -17.60 -1.95
CA THR A 77 -31.99 -19.00 -2.35
C THR A 77 -32.52 -20.00 -1.33
N LYS A 78 -32.87 -19.57 -0.11
CA LYS A 78 -33.45 -20.44 0.91
C LYS A 78 -34.96 -20.58 0.73
N THR A 79 -35.65 -19.48 0.40
CA THR A 79 -37.12 -19.45 0.29
C THR A 79 -37.63 -19.39 -1.15
N GLY A 80 -36.76 -19.12 -2.13
CA GLY A 80 -37.14 -18.88 -3.53
C GLY A 80 -37.81 -17.52 -3.76
N ARG A 81 -37.87 -16.65 -2.75
CA ARG A 81 -38.54 -15.36 -2.84
C ARG A 81 -37.64 -14.29 -3.44
N TYR A 82 -38.27 -13.39 -4.20
CA TYR A 82 -37.61 -12.22 -4.75
C TYR A 82 -37.90 -11.00 -3.89
N TYR A 83 -36.88 -10.18 -3.68
CA TYR A 83 -36.99 -8.91 -2.98
C TYR A 83 -36.48 -7.78 -3.87
N ASP A 84 -37.12 -6.62 -3.73
CA ASP A 84 -36.64 -5.41 -4.37
C ASP A 84 -35.41 -4.90 -3.60
N ALA A 85 -34.39 -4.48 -4.34
CA ALA A 85 -33.12 -4.04 -3.81
C ALA A 85 -32.58 -2.84 -4.59
N VAL A 86 -31.76 -2.02 -3.94
CA VAL A 86 -31.08 -0.88 -4.54
C VAL A 86 -29.57 -1.07 -4.53
N PRO A 87 -28.80 -0.55 -5.49
CA PRO A 87 -27.35 -0.56 -5.43
C PRO A 87 -26.83 0.11 -4.16
N ALA A 88 -25.82 -0.48 -3.53
CA ALA A 88 -25.23 -0.04 -2.28
C ALA A 88 -23.73 -0.36 -2.23
N GLY A 89 -22.89 0.58 -2.69
CA GLY A 89 -21.43 0.51 -2.60
C GLY A 89 -20.84 -0.72 -3.31
N ASP A 90 -20.55 -1.75 -2.53
CA ASP A 90 -20.00 -3.03 -2.96
C ASP A 90 -21.06 -4.01 -3.54
N GLY A 91 -22.34 -3.78 -3.27
CA GLY A 91 -23.38 -4.69 -3.72
C GLY A 91 -24.78 -4.10 -3.72
N MET A 92 -25.75 -4.82 -3.12
CA MET A 92 -27.17 -4.47 -3.17
C MET A 92 -27.78 -4.43 -1.77
N ARG A 93 -28.78 -3.58 -1.56
CA ARG A 93 -29.52 -3.48 -0.30
C ARG A 93 -31.00 -3.75 -0.51
N VAL A 94 -31.55 -4.71 0.21
CA VAL A 94 -32.99 -5.02 0.20
C VAL A 94 -33.78 -3.88 0.82
N VAL A 95 -34.88 -3.46 0.18
CA VAL A 95 -35.70 -2.32 0.65
C VAL A 95 -37.12 -2.69 1.03
N ARG A 96 -37.60 -3.88 0.65
CA ARG A 96 -38.98 -4.32 0.95
C ARG A 96 -38.99 -5.69 1.58
#